data_AF-A0A7S3BQ41-F1
#
_entry.id   AF-A0A7S3BQ41-F1
#
_cell.length_a   1.000
_cell.length_b   1.000
_cell.length_c   1.000
_cell.angle_alpha   90.00
_cell.angle_beta   90.00
_cell.angle_gamma   90.00
#
_symmetry.space_group_name_H-M   'P 1'
#
loop_
_entity.id
_entity.type
_entity.pdbx_description
1 polymer ?
#
loop_
_entity_poly.entity_id
_entity_poly.type
_entity_poly.pdbx_seq_one_letter_code
_entity_poly.pdbx_strand_id
1 'polypeptide(L)'
;APPGQATAEDMRDHYRKVQEYQRMYVTLQDDGSEDDLSYIKLYNYGGKVVTNRMHGYLRMRIAQFLTTIHTSPHVIYLSRHGQSEYNVLGKIGGNPPLSEPGREYARRLGEWVPRNITVQNGVMVKARLWTSSLQRTI
;
A
#
# COMPACT_ATOMS: atom_id res chain seq x y z
N ALA A 1 -15.63 13.74 -22.75
CA ALA A 1 -14.76 13.55 -21.58
C ALA A 1 -13.62 12.60 -21.98
N PRO A 2 -12.39 12.76 -21.46
CA PRO A 2 -11.33 11.77 -21.68
C PRO A 2 -11.77 10.39 -21.16
N PRO A 3 -11.28 9.28 -21.74
CA PRO A 3 -11.68 7.93 -21.33
C PRO A 3 -11.32 7.71 -19.85
N GLY A 4 -12.32 7.32 -19.04
CA GLY A 4 -12.16 7.01 -17.61
C GLY A 4 -12.70 8.04 -16.63
N GLN A 5 -13.28 9.17 -17.08
CA GLN A 5 -14.00 10.09 -16.17
C GLN A 5 -15.51 9.81 -16.21
N ALA A 6 -16.07 9.46 -15.04
CA ALA A 6 -17.51 9.27 -14.88
C ALA A 6 -18.27 10.54 -15.28
N THR A 7 -19.29 10.41 -16.10
CA THR A 7 -20.11 11.54 -16.54
C THR A 7 -21.02 12.02 -15.41
N ALA A 8 -21.56 13.23 -15.54
CA ALA A 8 -22.56 13.74 -14.59
C ALA A 8 -23.81 12.83 -14.54
N GLU A 9 -24.12 12.15 -15.64
CA GLU A 9 -25.22 11.20 -15.70
C GLU A 9 -24.89 9.91 -14.94
N ASP A 10 -23.68 9.37 -15.10
CA ASP A 10 -23.20 8.20 -14.34
C ASP A 10 -23.22 8.46 -12.83
N MET A 11 -22.79 9.66 -12.40
CA MET A 11 -22.84 10.05 -10.99
C MET A 11 -24.28 10.12 -10.47
N ARG A 12 -25.20 10.70 -11.24
CA ARG A 12 -26.63 10.77 -10.85
C ARG A 12 -27.26 9.38 -10.72
N ASP A 13 -26.99 8.49 -11.68
CA ASP A 13 -27.45 7.10 -11.61
C ASP A 13 -26.86 6.37 -10.40
N HIS A 14 -25.57 6.57 -10.12
CA HIS A 14 -24.91 6.00 -8.95
C HIS A 14 -25.56 6.45 -7.63
N TYR A 15 -25.77 7.76 -7.46
CA TYR A 15 -26.42 8.29 -6.25
C TYR A 15 -27.84 7.77 -6.08
N ARG A 16 -28.61 7.66 -7.16
CA ARG A 16 -29.95 7.05 -7.12
C ARG A 16 -29.90 5.61 -6.61
N LYS A 17 -29.00 4.79 -7.16
CA LYS A 17 -28.82 3.40 -6.73
C LYS A 17 -28.43 3.29 -5.26
N VAL A 18 -27.51 4.14 -4.79
CA VAL A 18 -27.13 4.18 -3.36
C VAL A 18 -28.34 4.47 -2.48
N GLN A 19 -29.19 5.43 -2.85
CA GLN A 19 -30.41 5.75 -2.10
C GLN A 19 -31.42 4.60 -2.08
N GLU A 20 -31.55 3.85 -3.19
CA GLU A 20 -32.41 2.68 -3.25
C GLU A 20 -31.93 1.56 -2.32
N TYR A 21 -30.61 1.24 -2.34
CA TYR A 21 -30.03 0.24 -1.45
C TYR A 21 -30.13 0.64 0.03
N GLN A 22 -29.99 1.94 0.34
CA GLN A 22 -30.12 2.44 1.72
C GLN A 22 -31.49 2.14 2.35
N ARG A 23 -32.57 2.06 1.55
CA ARG A 23 -33.92 1.77 2.07
C ARG A 23 -34.09 0.33 2.57
N MET A 24 -33.29 -0.59 2.04
CA MET A 24 -33.39 -2.03 2.34
C MET A 24 -32.19 -2.54 3.15
N TYR A 25 -31.14 -1.74 3.30
CA TYR A 25 -29.92 -2.14 3.97
C TYR A 25 -30.12 -2.25 5.47
N VAL A 26 -29.91 -3.46 6.00
CA VAL A 26 -29.73 -3.72 7.43
C VAL A 26 -28.27 -4.03 7.67
N THR A 27 -27.68 -3.38 8.67
CA THR A 27 -26.26 -3.58 8.96
C THR A 27 -26.05 -4.85 9.78
N LEU A 28 -24.89 -5.50 9.64
CA LEU A 28 -24.57 -6.65 10.48
C LEU A 28 -24.59 -6.24 11.97
N GLN A 29 -25.21 -7.09 12.79
CA GLN A 29 -25.37 -6.90 14.24
C GLN A 29 -26.26 -5.71 14.62
N ASP A 30 -27.26 -5.37 13.79
CA ASP A 30 -28.18 -4.26 14.10
C ASP A 30 -29.17 -4.62 15.23
N ASP A 31 -29.71 -5.84 15.21
CA ASP A 31 -30.68 -6.35 16.19
C ASP A 31 -30.06 -7.28 17.25
N GLY A 32 -28.75 -7.56 17.13
CA GLY A 32 -28.01 -8.43 18.04
C GLY A 32 -28.18 -9.92 17.79
N SER A 33 -28.79 -10.32 16.67
CA SER A 33 -29.06 -11.73 16.37
C SER A 33 -27.84 -12.50 15.84
N GLU A 34 -26.80 -11.81 15.35
CA GLU A 34 -25.67 -12.43 14.63
C GLU A 34 -24.42 -12.70 15.48
N ASP A 35 -24.58 -12.89 16.79
CA ASP A 35 -23.50 -13.14 17.75
C ASP A 35 -22.66 -14.39 17.43
N ASP A 36 -23.22 -15.35 16.70
CA ASP A 36 -22.58 -16.60 16.29
C ASP A 36 -21.77 -16.46 14.98
N LEU A 37 -21.98 -15.40 14.20
CA LEU A 37 -21.30 -15.17 12.93
C LEU A 37 -19.87 -14.63 13.11
N SER A 38 -18.96 -15.04 12.23
CA SER A 38 -17.62 -14.46 12.15
C SER A 38 -17.58 -13.34 11.12
N TYR A 39 -17.36 -12.10 11.55
CA TYR A 39 -17.33 -10.95 10.64
C TYR A 39 -16.33 -9.88 11.05
N ILE A 40 -16.03 -8.99 10.09
CA ILE A 40 -15.27 -7.76 10.29
C ILE A 40 -16.09 -6.61 9.72
N LYS A 41 -16.25 -5.54 10.50
CA LYS A 41 -16.91 -4.30 10.09
C LYS A 41 -15.90 -3.16 10.14
N LEU A 42 -15.58 -2.62 8.97
CA LEU A 42 -14.66 -1.51 8.78
C LEU A 42 -15.45 -0.22 8.62
N TYR A 43 -15.22 0.73 9.51
CA TYR A 43 -15.82 2.06 9.45
C TYR A 43 -14.78 3.07 8.98
N ASN A 44 -15.18 3.95 8.05
CA ASN A 44 -14.38 5.09 7.60
C ASN A 44 -12.94 4.70 7.23
N TYR A 45 -12.79 3.80 6.26
CA TYR A 45 -11.48 3.35 5.77
C TYR A 45 -10.52 2.84 6.88
N GLY A 46 -11.06 2.19 7.92
CA GLY A 46 -10.28 1.62 9.01
C GLY A 46 -10.17 2.51 10.26
N GLY A 47 -10.80 3.70 10.28
CA GLY A 47 -10.86 4.55 11.47
C GLY A 47 -11.50 3.88 12.69
N LYS A 48 -12.41 2.92 12.47
CA LYS A 48 -12.85 1.96 13.48
C LYS A 48 -13.00 0.58 12.86
N VAL A 49 -12.52 -0.45 13.56
CA VAL A 49 -12.67 -1.85 13.16
C VAL A 49 -13.40 -2.60 14.27
N VAL A 50 -14.47 -3.31 13.91
CA VAL A 50 -15.18 -4.22 14.81
C VAL A 50 -15.02 -5.64 14.26
N THR A 51 -14.67 -6.58 15.12
CA THR A 51 -14.51 -7.99 14.76
C THR A 51 -15.36 -8.86 15.67
N ASN A 52 -16.05 -9.85 15.13
CA ASN A 52 -16.76 -10.86 15.91
C ASN A 52 -16.25 -12.27 15.58
N ARG A 53 -16.05 -13.10 16.61
CA ARG A 53 -15.65 -14.50 16.53
C ARG A 53 -14.54 -14.85 15.52
N MET A 54 -13.54 -13.99 15.35
CA MET A 54 -12.41 -14.22 14.44
C MET A 54 -11.41 -15.21 15.03
N HIS A 55 -11.80 -16.49 15.15
CA HIS A 55 -10.93 -17.53 15.67
C HIS A 55 -10.16 -18.27 14.57
N GLY A 56 -8.96 -18.73 14.93
CA GLY A 56 -8.10 -19.50 14.03
C GLY A 56 -7.20 -18.62 13.16
N TYR A 57 -6.15 -19.26 12.64
CA TYR A 57 -5.05 -18.59 11.96
C TYR A 57 -5.50 -17.76 10.76
N LEU A 58 -6.24 -18.35 9.83
CA LEU A 58 -6.61 -17.68 8.57
C LEU A 58 -7.48 -16.43 8.80
N ARG A 59 -8.50 -16.53 9.66
CA ARG A 59 -9.41 -15.43 9.97
C ARG A 59 -8.68 -14.27 10.63
N MET A 60 -7.79 -14.56 11.58
CA MET A 60 -6.97 -13.54 12.22
C MET A 60 -5.99 -12.87 11.26
N ARG A 61 -5.40 -13.61 10.31
CA ARG A 61 -4.54 -13.03 9.27
C ARG A 61 -5.30 -12.08 8.34
N ILE A 62 -6.55 -12.42 7.99
CA ILE A 62 -7.43 -11.53 7.23
C ILE A 62 -7.74 -10.26 8.03
N ALA A 63 -8.09 -10.39 9.31
CA ALA A 63 -8.35 -9.25 10.18
C ALA A 63 -7.13 -8.33 10.29
N GLN A 64 -5.95 -8.89 10.52
CA GLN A 64 -4.69 -8.14 10.58
C GLN A 64 -4.40 -7.40 9.27
N PHE A 65 -4.60 -8.05 8.12
CA PHE A 65 -4.37 -7.40 6.84
C PHE A 65 -5.32 -6.20 6.65
N LEU A 66 -6.62 -6.40 6.86
CA LEU A 66 -7.64 -5.36 6.66
C LEU A 66 -7.54 -4.18 7.63
N THR A 67 -6.96 -4.37 8.82
CA THR A 67 -6.74 -3.26 9.77
C THR A 67 -5.51 -2.42 9.43
N THR A 68 -4.57 -2.95 8.64
CA THR A 68 -3.31 -2.26 8.30
C THR A 68 -3.34 -1.50 6.98
N ILE A 69 -4.29 -1.81 6.09
CA ILE A 69 -4.41 -1.14 4.80
C ILE A 69 -4.97 0.28 4.95
N HIS A 70 -4.50 1.20 4.10
CA HIS A 70 -5.01 2.56 4.03
C HIS A 70 -5.25 2.96 2.57
N THR A 71 -6.27 3.77 2.34
CA THR A 71 -6.67 4.23 1.00
C THR A 71 -5.99 5.51 0.56
N SER A 72 -5.17 6.11 1.43
CA SER A 72 -4.45 7.33 1.08
C SER A 72 -3.49 7.07 -0.09
N PRO A 73 -3.50 7.89 -1.15
CA PRO A 73 -2.58 7.71 -2.26
C PRO A 73 -1.14 7.88 -1.77
N HIS A 74 -0.27 6.93 -2.12
CA HIS A 74 1.14 6.98 -1.81
C HIS A 74 1.92 6.32 -2.94
N VAL A 75 3.14 6.80 -3.18
CA VAL A 75 4.01 6.29 -4.24
C VAL A 75 5.10 5.43 -3.61
N ILE A 76 5.26 4.21 -4.11
CA ILE A 76 6.33 3.29 -3.70
C ILE A 76 7.34 3.22 -4.83
N TYR A 77 8.59 3.61 -4.55
CA TYR A 77 9.70 3.49 -5.48
C TYR A 77 10.49 2.23 -5.16
N LEU A 78 10.71 1.40 -6.17
CA LEU A 78 11.49 0.17 -6.04
C LEU A 78 12.72 0.25 -6.92
N SER A 79 13.88 -0.05 -6.32
CA SER A 79 15.11 -0.29 -7.06
C SER A 79 15.93 -1.36 -6.36
N ARG A 80 16.80 -2.03 -7.11
CA ARG A 80 17.85 -2.88 -6.53
C ARG A 80 19.00 -2.01 -6.03
N HIS A 81 19.93 -2.66 -5.33
CA HIS A 81 21.27 -2.11 -5.16
C HIS A 81 21.95 -1.85 -6.52
N GLY A 82 22.95 -0.95 -6.53
CA GLY A 82 23.86 -0.82 -7.66
C GLY A 82 24.58 -2.15 -7.96
N GLN A 83 25.15 -2.29 -9.15
CA GLN A 83 25.88 -3.50 -9.52
C GLN A 83 26.91 -3.90 -8.44
N SER A 84 26.93 -5.17 -8.05
CA SER A 84 27.92 -5.70 -7.09
C SER A 84 29.05 -6.44 -7.80
N GLU A 85 30.15 -6.68 -7.10
CA GLU A 85 31.26 -7.52 -7.59
C GLU A 85 30.79 -8.92 -8.02
N TYR A 86 29.82 -9.50 -7.31
CA TYR A 86 29.28 -10.81 -7.72
C TYR A 86 28.38 -10.72 -8.95
N ASN A 87 27.71 -9.59 -9.19
CA ASN A 87 26.99 -9.40 -10.45
C ASN A 87 27.95 -9.40 -11.64
N VAL A 88 29.13 -8.77 -11.48
CA VAL A 88 30.18 -8.79 -12.50
C VAL A 88 30.68 -10.22 -12.76
N LEU A 89 30.86 -11.01 -11.70
CA LEU A 89 31.35 -12.39 -11.77
C LEU A 89 30.26 -13.43 -12.09
N GLY A 90 29.00 -13.05 -12.25
CA GLY A 90 27.88 -13.98 -12.45
C GLY A 90 27.56 -14.87 -11.24
N LYS A 91 27.99 -14.48 -10.02
CA LYS A 91 27.76 -15.23 -8.79
C LYS A 91 26.44 -14.84 -8.12
N ILE A 92 25.76 -15.80 -7.52
CA ILE A 92 24.51 -15.60 -6.78
C ILE A 92 24.74 -15.48 -5.27
N GLY A 93 23.85 -14.77 -4.57
CA GLY A 93 23.87 -14.64 -3.11
C GLY A 93 25.07 -13.86 -2.56
N GLY A 94 25.49 -14.23 -1.34
CA GLY A 94 26.61 -13.60 -0.63
C GLY A 94 26.35 -12.16 -0.17
N ASN A 95 27.42 -11.53 0.33
CA ASN A 95 27.43 -10.14 0.78
C ASN A 95 28.55 -9.30 0.11
N PRO A 96 28.65 -9.31 -1.24
CA PRO A 96 29.69 -8.56 -1.93
C PRO A 96 29.47 -7.04 -1.82
N PRO A 97 30.54 -6.23 -1.89
CA PRO A 97 30.42 -4.79 -2.04
C PRO A 97 29.90 -4.41 -3.43
N LEU A 98 29.57 -3.12 -3.59
CA LEU A 98 29.28 -2.52 -4.88
C LEU A 98 30.53 -2.49 -5.77
N SER A 99 30.34 -2.79 -7.05
CA SER A 99 31.34 -2.51 -8.09
C SER A 99 31.46 -1.00 -8.32
N GLU A 100 32.46 -0.58 -9.08
CA GLU A 100 32.62 0.83 -9.44
C GLU A 100 31.37 1.42 -10.14
N PRO A 101 30.78 0.77 -11.18
CA PRO A 101 29.49 1.21 -11.72
C PRO A 101 28.36 1.21 -10.69
N GLY A 102 28.36 0.27 -9.74
CA GLY A 102 27.38 0.22 -8.66
C GLY A 102 27.46 1.40 -7.70
N ARG A 103 28.67 1.87 -7.37
CA ARG A 103 28.88 3.07 -6.55
C ARG A 103 28.42 4.33 -7.29
N GLU A 104 28.70 4.42 -8.59
CA GLU A 104 28.23 5.54 -9.41
C GLU A 104 26.70 5.57 -9.51
N TYR A 105 26.06 4.40 -9.64
CA TYR A 105 24.61 4.28 -9.55
C TYR A 105 24.08 4.81 -8.21
N ALA A 106 24.68 4.39 -7.09
CA ALA A 106 24.26 4.82 -5.75
C ALA A 106 24.39 6.34 -5.57
N ARG A 107 25.49 6.94 -6.06
CA ARG A 107 25.70 8.39 -6.07
C ARG A 107 24.60 9.11 -6.84
N ARG A 108 24.34 8.68 -8.08
CA ARG A 108 23.28 9.27 -8.93
C ARG A 108 21.90 9.13 -8.31
N LEU A 109 21.61 7.99 -7.68
CA LEU A 109 20.34 7.77 -7.00
C LEU A 109 20.19 8.75 -5.83
N GLY A 110 21.21 8.88 -4.99
CA GLY A 110 21.23 9.83 -3.86
C GLY A 110 21.05 11.29 -4.31
N GLU A 111 21.53 11.63 -5.50
CA GLU A 111 21.34 12.95 -6.12
C GLU A 111 19.96 13.14 -6.78
N TRP A 112 19.36 12.06 -7.26
CA TRP A 112 18.07 12.07 -7.97
C TRP A 112 16.88 12.09 -7.02
N VAL A 113 16.94 11.34 -5.90
CA VAL A 113 15.86 11.21 -4.91
C VAL A 113 15.38 12.57 -4.37
N PRO A 114 16.25 13.51 -3.95
CA PRO A 114 15.80 14.79 -3.40
C PRO A 114 15.03 15.66 -4.40
N ARG A 115 15.30 15.46 -5.70
CA ARG A 115 14.71 16.26 -6.79
C ARG A 115 13.40 15.69 -7.31
N ASN A 116 13.18 14.38 -7.16
CA ASN A 116 12.09 13.66 -7.84
C ASN A 116 11.16 12.91 -6.88
N ILE A 117 11.61 12.56 -5.67
CA ILE A 117 10.81 11.81 -4.69
C ILE A 117 10.40 12.71 -3.53
N THR A 118 11.34 13.46 -2.95
CA THR A 118 11.07 14.27 -1.76
C THR A 118 10.47 15.63 -2.10
N VAL A 119 10.09 15.87 -3.34
CA VAL A 119 9.41 17.11 -3.76
C VAL A 119 8.17 16.74 -4.56
N GLN A 120 7.02 17.25 -4.14
CA GLN A 120 5.75 17.10 -4.85
C GLN A 120 5.07 18.47 -4.95
N ASN A 121 4.73 18.90 -6.17
CA ASN A 121 4.11 20.21 -6.44
C ASN A 121 4.87 21.40 -5.79
N GLY A 122 6.19 21.34 -5.76
CA GLY A 122 7.05 22.36 -5.14
C GLY A 122 7.14 22.30 -3.61
N VAL A 123 6.49 21.34 -2.96
CA VAL A 123 6.51 21.14 -1.51
C VAL A 123 7.41 19.96 -1.15
N MET A 124 8.23 20.12 -0.12
CA MET A 124 9.06 19.04 0.42
C MET A 124 8.18 17.99 1.11
N VAL A 125 8.32 16.74 0.70
CA VAL A 125 7.61 15.59 1.27
C VAL A 125 8.60 14.60 1.89
N LYS A 126 8.22 14.02 3.03
CA LYS A 126 9.04 13.00 3.70
C LYS A 126 8.98 11.69 2.91
N ALA A 127 10.15 11.11 2.65
CA ALA A 127 10.28 9.76 2.12
C ALA A 127 10.92 8.83 3.16
N ARG A 128 10.56 7.55 3.12
CA ARG A 128 11.16 6.52 3.96
C ARG A 128 12.03 5.62 3.08
N LEU A 129 13.30 5.50 3.43
CA LEU A 129 14.25 4.61 2.74
C LEU A 129 14.33 3.30 3.51
N TRP A 130 14.13 2.19 2.81
CA TRP A 130 14.33 0.84 3.32
C TRP A 130 15.37 0.13 2.48
N THR A 131 16.28 -0.55 3.17
CA THR A 131 17.33 -1.36 2.57
C THR A 131 17.28 -2.75 3.19
N SER A 132 17.97 -3.72 2.59
CA SER A 132 18.20 -5.00 3.25
C SER A 132 19.36 -4.87 4.25
N SER A 133 19.66 -5.93 4.99
CA SER A 133 20.85 -6.01 5.85
C SER A 133 22.16 -6.28 5.09
N LEU A 134 22.12 -6.37 3.75
CA LEU A 134 23.28 -6.69 2.92
C LEU A 134 24.05 -5.42 2.54
N GLN A 135 25.37 -5.49 2.58
CA GLN A 135 26.31 -4.37 2.39
C GLN A 135 26.02 -3.60 1.10
N ARG A 136 25.71 -4.29 0.00
CA ARG A 136 25.40 -3.66 -1.29
C ARG A 136 24.16 -2.76 -1.28
N THR A 137 23.26 -2.90 -0.32
CA THR A 137 22.06 -2.03 -0.18
C THR A 137 22.23 -0.91 0.84
N ILE A 138 23.29 -0.93 1.66
CA ILE A 138 23.57 0.06 2.72
C ILE A 138 24.50 1.14 2.16
#